data_AF-A0A936NVP6-F1
#
_entry.id   AF-A0A936NVP6-F1
#
_cell.length_a   1.000
_cell.length_b   1.000
_cell.length_c   1.000
_cell.angle_alpha   90.00
_cell.angle_beta   90.00
_cell.angle_gamma   90.00
#
_symmetry.space_group_name_H-M   'P 1'
#
loop_
_entity.id
_entity.type
_entity.pdbx_description
1 polymer ?
#
loop_
_entity_poly.entity_id
_entity_poly.type
_entity_poly.pdbx_seq_one_letter_code
_entity_poly.pdbx_strand_id
1 'polypeptide(L)'
;MAEVAVNGRRLGSVWKTPFRVDVTEALRPGANTFEIKVTNLWVNRLIGDQQPGAGRKYTYAAMPFYRPDSPLLPSGLLGPVQIVRLAVE
;
A
#
# COMPACT_ATOMS: atom_id res chain seq x y z
N MET A 1 -1.24 4.19 -1.32
CA MET A 1 -0.82 4.94 -0.10
C MET A 1 -0.49 3.95 1.00
N ALA A 2 0.24 4.37 2.04
CA ALA A 2 0.55 3.51 3.18
C ALA A 2 0.36 4.23 4.52
N GLU A 3 -0.19 3.54 5.51
CA GLU A 3 -0.21 3.95 6.92
C GLU A 3 0.87 3.18 7.67
N VAL A 4 1.63 3.87 8.52
CA VAL A 4 2.78 3.29 9.22
C VAL A 4 2.59 3.37 10.73
N ALA A 5 2.85 2.26 11.41
CA ALA A 5 2.96 2.17 12.84
C ALA A 5 4.24 1.44 13.26
N VAL A 6 4.86 1.89 14.34
CA VAL A 6 6.09 1.30 14.91
C VAL A 6 5.86 1.02 16.38
N ASN A 7 6.12 -0.21 16.81
CA ASN A 7 5.92 -0.67 18.18
C ASN A 7 4.49 -0.39 18.70
N GLY A 8 3.48 -0.50 17.83
CA GLY A 8 2.07 -0.20 18.13
C GLY A 8 1.69 1.28 18.09
N ARG A 9 2.65 2.21 17.96
CA ARG A 9 2.40 3.64 17.83
C ARG A 9 2.18 4.02 16.36
N ARG A 10 1.00 4.55 16.02
CA ARG A 10 0.70 5.06 14.68
C ARG A 10 1.45 6.37 14.40
N LEU A 11 2.16 6.44 13.28
CA LEU A 11 3.04 7.56 12.89
C LEU A 11 2.51 8.39 11.71
N GLY A 12 1.38 7.97 11.13
CA GLY A 12 0.69 8.71 10.07
C GLY A 12 0.59 7.93 8.76
N SER A 13 0.22 8.63 7.70
CA SER A 13 0.04 8.08 6.36
C SER A 13 0.82 8.84 5.30
N VAL A 14 1.35 8.11 4.33
CA VAL A 14 2.06 8.63 3.17
C VAL A 14 1.27 8.31 1.91
N TRP A 15 0.84 9.35 1.20
CA TRP A 15 0.00 9.23 0.01
C TRP A 15 0.62 9.87 -1.23
N LYS A 16 1.63 10.73 -1.05
CA LYS A 16 2.42 11.33 -2.14
C LYS A 16 3.90 11.35 -1.81
N THR A 17 4.72 11.67 -2.81
CA THR A 17 6.17 11.81 -2.64
C THR A 17 6.54 13.02 -1.76
N PRO A 18 7.63 12.92 -0.99
CA PRO A 18 8.41 11.70 -0.73
C PRO A 18 7.65 10.72 0.18
N PHE A 19 7.65 9.43 -0.15
CA PHE A 19 6.99 8.38 0.65
C PHE A 19 7.83 8.05 1.90
N ARG A 20 7.89 8.96 2.87
CA ARG A 20 8.72 8.86 4.08
C ARG A 20 7.92 9.24 5.33
N VAL A 21 8.21 8.57 6.44
CA VAL A 21 7.65 8.85 7.77
C VAL A 21 8.81 8.95 8.75
N ASP A 22 8.79 9.96 9.62
CA ASP A 22 9.74 10.04 10.72
C ASP A 22 9.38 9.01 11.79
N VAL A 23 10.35 8.18 12.14
CA VAL A 23 10.22 7.09 13.12
C VAL A 23 11.09 7.31 14.35
N THR A 24 11.85 8.43 14.42
CA THR A 24 12.91 8.66 15.42
C THR A 24 12.45 8.42 16.85
N GLU A 25 11.32 9.03 17.23
CA GLU A 25 10.73 8.94 18.58
C GLU A 25 10.02 7.61 18.88
N ALA A 26 9.87 6.73 17.89
CA ALA A 26 9.18 5.46 18.02
C ALA A 26 10.13 4.26 18.08
N LEU A 27 11.40 4.45 17.71
CA LEU A 27 12.41 3.41 17.74
C LEU A 27 12.93 3.18 19.16
N ARG A 28 13.29 1.93 19.44
CA ARG A 28 13.99 1.51 20.66
C ARG A 28 15.23 0.67 20.33
N PRO A 29 16.23 0.58 21.22
CA PRO A 29 17.35 -0.35 21.05
C PRO A 29 16.85 -1.79 20.87
N GLY A 30 17.47 -2.53 19.94
CA GLY A 30 17.12 -3.90 19.61
C GLY A 30 15.91 -4.03 18.67
N ALA A 31 15.04 -5.00 18.95
CA ALA A 31 13.96 -5.36 18.05
C ALA A 31 12.81 -4.32 18.05
N ASN A 32 12.40 -3.93 16.85
CA ASN A 32 11.29 -3.03 16.59
C ASN A 32 10.28 -3.73 15.67
N THR A 33 9.00 -3.53 15.94
CA THR A 33 7.92 -4.07 15.09
C THR A 33 7.37 -2.95 14.21
N PHE A 34 7.34 -3.16 12.90
CA PHE A 34 6.73 -2.26 11.93
C PHE A 34 5.45 -2.86 11.40
N GLU A 35 4.36 -2.11 11.44
CA GLU A 35 3.09 -2.43 10.78
C GLU A 35 2.85 -1.40 9.68
N ILE A 36 2.71 -1.86 8.44
CA ILE A 36 2.48 -1.00 7.28
C ILE A 36 1.20 -1.48 6.58
N LYS A 37 0.15 -0.66 6.62
CA LYS A 37 -1.10 -0.92 5.91
C LYS A 37 -1.06 -0.23 4.56
N VAL A 38 -1.12 -1.00 3.48
CA VAL A 38 -1.07 -0.46 2.11
C VAL A 38 -2.44 -0.57 1.45
N THR A 39 -2.88 0.53 0.86
CA THR A 39 -4.12 0.60 0.09
C THR A 39 -3.81 0.89 -1.38
N ASN A 40 -4.35 0.06 -2.27
CA ASN A 40 -4.27 0.19 -3.73
C ASN A 40 -5.61 0.67 -4.32
N LEU A 41 -5.71 0.68 -5.65
CA LEU A 41 -6.93 1.03 -6.39
C LEU A 41 -7.75 -0.21 -6.74
N TRP A 42 -9.05 -0.03 -6.99
CA TRP A 42 -9.98 -1.09 -7.38
C TRP A 42 -9.69 -1.76 -8.72
N VAL A 43 -8.82 -1.16 -9.56
CA VAL A 43 -8.57 -1.56 -10.96
C VAL A 43 -8.32 -3.06 -11.10
N ASN A 44 -7.39 -3.62 -10.33
CA ASN A 44 -7.04 -5.03 -10.44
C ASN A 44 -8.19 -5.96 -10.05
N ARG A 45 -9.02 -5.56 -9.07
CA ARG A 45 -10.19 -6.35 -8.65
C ARG A 45 -11.32 -6.26 -9.68
N LEU A 46 -11.56 -5.09 -10.26
CA LEU A 46 -12.51 -4.90 -11.35
C LEU A 46 -12.13 -5.75 -12.57
N ILE A 47 -10.84 -5.78 -12.96
CA ILE A 47 -10.32 -6.65 -14.02
C ILE A 47 -10.48 -8.13 -13.66
N GLY A 48 -10.15 -8.49 -12.42
CA GLY A 48 -10.29 -9.85 -11.91
C GLY A 48 -11.73 -10.38 -11.97
N ASP A 49 -12.72 -9.52 -11.77
CA ASP A 49 -14.14 -9.88 -11.83
C ASP A 49 -14.66 -10.06 -13.28
N GLN A 50 -13.89 -9.65 -14.29
CA GLN A 50 -14.21 -9.91 -15.70
C GLN A 50 -13.59 -11.21 -16.22
N GLN A 51 -12.69 -11.86 -15.48
CA GLN A 51 -12.00 -13.05 -15.96
C GLN A 51 -12.98 -14.18 -16.29
N PRO A 52 -12.77 -14.93 -17.39
CA PRO A 52 -13.53 -16.14 -17.67
C PRO A 52 -13.44 -17.11 -16.49
N GLY A 53 -14.58 -17.55 -15.97
CA GLY A 53 -14.62 -18.44 -14.80
C GLY A 53 -14.51 -17.75 -13.44
N ALA A 54 -14.56 -16.42 -13.36
CA ALA A 54 -14.69 -15.71 -12.09
C ALA A 54 -16.02 -16.09 -11.39
N GLY A 55 -15.95 -17.04 -10.45
CA GLY A 55 -17.13 -17.62 -9.81
C GLY A 55 -17.93 -16.61 -8.97
N ARG A 56 -17.24 -15.78 -8.17
CA ARG A 56 -17.84 -14.69 -7.40
C ARG A 56 -17.28 -13.36 -7.86
N LYS A 57 -18.18 -12.42 -8.19
CA LYS A 57 -17.85 -11.01 -8.37
C LYS A 57 -17.89 -10.30 -7.01
N TYR A 58 -16.89 -9.47 -6.76
CA TYR A 58 -16.77 -8.66 -5.54
C TYR A 58 -17.19 -7.21 -5.77
N THR A 59 -17.19 -6.78 -7.02
CA THR A 59 -17.38 -5.39 -7.42
C THR A 59 -18.60 -5.23 -8.32
N TYR A 60 -19.22 -4.06 -8.26
CA TYR A 60 -20.25 -3.61 -9.19
C TYR A 60 -19.93 -2.18 -9.61
N ALA A 61 -19.90 -1.93 -10.93
CA ALA A 61 -19.74 -0.62 -11.52
C ALA A 61 -20.78 -0.46 -12.63
N ALA A 62 -21.46 0.69 -12.67
CA ALA A 62 -22.56 0.93 -13.61
C ALA A 62 -22.12 0.88 -15.09
N MET A 63 -20.83 1.12 -15.36
CA MET A 63 -20.23 1.01 -16.69
C MET A 63 -19.03 0.06 -16.65
N PRO A 64 -18.84 -0.79 -17.68
CA PRO A 64 -17.72 -1.71 -17.75
C PRO A 64 -16.46 -0.99 -18.26
N PHE A 65 -15.73 -0.35 -17.34
CA PHE A 65 -14.49 0.38 -17.66
C PHE A 65 -13.30 -0.52 -18.01
N TYR A 66 -13.31 -1.79 -17.59
CA TYR A 66 -12.18 -2.71 -17.72
C TYR A 66 -12.60 -4.02 -18.39
N ARG A 67 -11.66 -4.61 -19.13
CA ARG A 67 -11.80 -5.90 -19.83
C ARG A 67 -10.87 -6.95 -19.20
N PRO A 68 -11.07 -8.25 -19.47
CA PRO A 68 -10.22 -9.31 -18.92
C PRO A 68 -8.73 -9.17 -19.29
N ASP A 69 -8.43 -8.57 -20.44
CA ASP A 69 -7.10 -8.33 -20.98
C ASP A 69 -6.52 -6.95 -20.61
N SER A 70 -7.24 -6.13 -19.84
CA SER A 70 -6.72 -4.84 -19.38
C SER A 70 -5.48 -5.04 -18.50
N PRO A 71 -4.46 -4.17 -18.62
CA PRO A 71 -3.22 -4.32 -17.86
C PRO A 71 -3.48 -4.12 -16.36
N LEU A 72 -2.87 -4.97 -15.55
CA LEU A 72 -2.88 -4.81 -14.10
C LEU A 72 -1.98 -3.64 -13.69
N LEU A 73 -2.38 -2.92 -12.65
CA LEU A 73 -1.55 -1.91 -12.02
C LEU A 73 -0.63 -2.54 -10.96
N PRO A 74 0.60 -2.04 -10.79
CA PRO A 74 1.43 -2.39 -9.65
C PRO A 74 0.70 -2.16 -8.33
N SER A 75 0.85 -3.07 -7.37
CA SER A 75 0.10 -3.05 -6.11
C SER A 75 0.93 -3.60 -4.96
N GLY A 76 0.78 -3.00 -3.78
CA GLY A 76 1.46 -3.41 -2.55
C GLY A 76 2.65 -2.53 -2.19
N LEU A 77 3.49 -3.02 -1.26
CA LEU A 77 4.71 -2.35 -0.81
C LEU A 77 5.89 -2.78 -1.69
N LEU A 78 6.07 -2.10 -2.82
CA LEU A 78 7.01 -2.54 -3.87
C LEU A 78 8.49 -2.42 -3.47
N GLY A 79 8.82 -1.49 -2.58
CA GLY A 79 10.16 -1.34 -2.03
C GLY A 79 11.23 -0.84 -3.01
N PRO A 80 12.52 -0.87 -2.60
CA PRO A 80 13.00 -1.31 -1.29
C PRO A 80 12.52 -0.38 -0.16
N VAL A 81 12.25 -0.95 1.02
CA VAL A 81 11.95 -0.18 2.23
C VAL A 81 13.26 0.04 2.98
N GLN A 82 13.55 1.30 3.32
CA GLN A 82 14.81 1.67 3.94
C GLN A 82 14.56 2.50 5.20
N ILE A 83 15.35 2.23 6.23
CA ILE A 83 15.53 3.14 7.37
C ILE A 83 16.77 3.96 7.05
N VAL A 84 16.59 5.28 6.97
CA VAL A 84 17.68 6.22 6.67
C VAL A 84 17.86 7.17 7.83
N ARG A 85 19.11 7.45 8.17
CA ARG A 85 19.44 8.56 9.07
C ARG A 85 19.58 9.82 8.23
N LEU A 86 18.79 10.83 8.52
CA LEU A 86 18.96 12.16 7.95
C LEU A 86 19.84 12.98 8.90
N ALA A 87 20.86 13.64 8.37
CA ALA A 87 21.56 14.67 9.15
C ALA A 87 20.62 15.86 9.31
N VAL A 88 20.51 16.37 10.53
CA VAL A 88 19.89 17.68 10.79
C VAL A 88 21.04 18.68 10.66
N GLU A 89 20.91 19.67 9.79
CA GLU A 89 21.80 20.85 9.78
C GLU A 89 21.62 21.70 11.03
#